data_AF-A0A3P3YIZ4-F1
#
_entry.id   AF-A0A3P3YIZ4-F1
#
_cell.length_a   1.000
_cell.length_b   1.000
_cell.length_c   1.000
_cell.angle_alpha   90.00
_cell.angle_beta   90.00
_cell.angle_gamma   90.00
#
_symmetry.space_group_name_H-M   'P 1'
#
loop_
_entity.id
_entity.type
_entity.pdbx_description
1 polymer ?
#
loop_
_entity_poly.entity_id
_entity_poly.type
_entity_poly.pdbx_seq_one_letter_code
_entity_poly.pdbx_strand_id
1 'polypeptide(L)'
;MGRAVSERLRRRSSAFVGDCDAYDHSMPRPFAYRGEGQLNTPREIAKIVLMCVLLVPVIRCLLLAVVVLLTLIITRLTLIGWKKGHDARGATLPMPVWRRNILSATARAMSHCILFCFGVYRVKVIGRPDRRCKIIVSNHVSVLDGFALTSQVACMAVAKQEVEKIPLLGSVATALQFIFIDRGSSSARSDVLQQIKERTQMDGFPPLLIFPEGTTSNNTTLLRFKKGGFVAGVPVQPVALKYPWEYFDPSWTNYSPQMGGTCFRLLCQVYTSVEVTWLPVVTPTPEEAADPQLFADNVRTTMARVMRLPIVPFSAEDSVVDGWLQSKNRTRKHIEAVDVGISVYELKQRFNIRLEQIKVLIDEFNVIDSNKDRVLSIEEMTAYVGNDDFVRRVFFSFDSNDSGFIDYREFIIGCLTLNDEDDVSRREPLTFRDIVQRTRALYVSS
;
A
#
# COMPACT_ATOMS: atom_id res chain seq x y z
N MET A 1 -5.43 -43.69 16.14
CA MET A 1 -6.13 -42.39 16.02
C MET A 1 -5.20 -41.25 15.62
N GLY A 2 -4.03 -41.10 16.26
CA GLY A 2 -3.07 -40.03 15.97
C GLY A 2 -2.59 -39.86 14.51
N ARG A 3 -2.20 -40.93 13.81
CA ARG A 3 -1.80 -40.85 12.39
C ARG A 3 -2.91 -40.28 11.49
N ALA A 4 -4.16 -40.67 11.71
CA ALA A 4 -5.29 -40.19 10.92
C ALA A 4 -5.60 -38.70 11.17
N VAL A 5 -5.37 -38.20 12.39
CA VAL A 5 -5.48 -36.77 12.72
C VAL A 5 -4.34 -35.99 12.08
N SER A 6 -3.10 -36.43 12.25
CA SER A 6 -1.91 -35.81 11.63
C SER A 6 -2.01 -35.77 10.10
N GLU A 7 -2.51 -36.83 9.47
CA GLU A 7 -2.67 -36.91 8.02
C GLU A 7 -3.85 -36.06 7.52
N ARG A 8 -4.94 -35.95 8.29
CA ARG A 8 -6.04 -35.01 7.98
C ARG A 8 -5.60 -33.55 8.08
N LEU A 9 -4.80 -33.22 9.08
CA LEU A 9 -4.22 -31.88 9.28
C LEU A 9 -3.23 -31.54 8.18
N ARG A 10 -2.33 -32.47 7.84
CA ARG A 10 -1.39 -32.32 6.73
C ARG A 10 -2.12 -32.16 5.40
N ARG A 11 -3.20 -32.92 5.13
CA ARG A 11 -4.02 -32.74 3.92
C ARG A 11 -4.73 -31.39 3.87
N ARG A 12 -5.25 -30.88 5.00
CA ARG A 12 -5.88 -29.54 5.08
C ARG A 12 -4.84 -28.43 4.86
N SER A 13 -3.67 -28.53 5.50
CA SER A 13 -2.56 -27.59 5.34
C SER A 13 -2.02 -27.63 3.91
N SER A 14 -1.63 -28.79 3.41
CA SER A 14 -1.10 -29.01 2.05
C SER A 14 -2.09 -28.62 0.95
N ALA A 15 -3.40 -28.85 1.10
CA ALA A 15 -4.38 -28.36 0.14
C ALA A 15 -4.44 -26.82 0.12
N PHE A 16 -4.28 -26.16 1.26
CA PHE A 16 -4.28 -24.69 1.30
C PHE A 16 -2.96 -24.08 0.85
N VAL A 17 -1.82 -24.64 1.27
CA VAL A 17 -0.52 -24.24 0.77
C VAL A 17 -0.45 -24.48 -0.73
N GLY A 18 -1.01 -25.59 -1.23
CA GLY A 18 -1.17 -25.88 -2.66
C GLY A 18 -2.07 -24.91 -3.42
N ASP A 19 -3.22 -24.50 -2.83
CA ASP A 19 -4.08 -23.44 -3.37
C ASP A 19 -3.33 -22.08 -3.42
N CYS A 20 -2.45 -21.81 -2.45
CA CYS A 20 -1.58 -20.64 -2.42
C CYS A 20 -0.34 -20.80 -3.33
N ASP A 21 0.17 -22.02 -3.55
CA ASP A 21 1.28 -22.37 -4.46
C ASP A 21 0.84 -22.32 -5.92
N ALA A 22 -0.47 -22.30 -6.20
CA ALA A 22 -0.98 -21.91 -7.52
C ALA A 22 -0.52 -20.50 -7.91
N TYR A 23 -0.04 -19.71 -6.94
CA TYR A 23 0.80 -18.53 -7.16
C TYR A 23 2.27 -18.94 -7.17
N ASP A 24 2.71 -19.39 -8.35
CA ASP A 24 4.08 -19.80 -8.69
C ASP A 24 5.14 -18.79 -8.21
N HIS A 25 6.33 -19.28 -7.83
CA HIS A 25 7.55 -18.49 -7.55
C HIS A 25 7.96 -17.55 -8.70
N SER A 26 7.30 -17.64 -9.86
CA SER A 26 7.39 -16.70 -10.99
C SER A 26 6.54 -15.42 -10.83
N MET A 27 5.69 -15.31 -9.81
CA MET A 27 4.84 -14.14 -9.62
C MET A 27 5.68 -12.89 -9.32
N PRO A 28 5.43 -11.74 -9.99
CA PRO A 28 6.22 -10.55 -9.72
C PRO A 28 5.95 -10.03 -8.31
N ARG A 29 7.01 -9.79 -7.55
CA ARG A 29 6.95 -9.31 -6.16
C ARG A 29 6.54 -7.83 -6.15
N PRO A 30 5.30 -7.47 -5.77
CA PRO A 30 4.81 -6.10 -5.93
C PRO A 30 5.44 -5.10 -4.97
N PHE A 31 5.93 -5.58 -3.82
CA PHE A 31 6.53 -4.74 -2.79
C PHE A 31 8.06 -4.73 -2.87
N ALA A 32 8.68 -5.58 -3.69
CA ALA A 32 10.11 -5.54 -3.93
C ALA A 32 10.53 -4.26 -4.66
N TYR A 33 11.75 -3.80 -4.42
CA TYR A 33 12.33 -2.72 -5.22
C TYR A 33 12.80 -3.30 -6.56
N ARG A 34 12.40 -2.73 -7.71
CA ARG A 34 12.71 -3.37 -9.02
C ARG A 34 14.20 -3.50 -9.29
N GLY A 35 14.99 -2.61 -8.70
CA GLY A 35 16.44 -2.64 -8.74
C GLY A 35 17.05 -3.30 -7.51
N GLU A 36 16.60 -4.49 -7.10
CA GLU A 36 17.27 -5.26 -6.05
C GLU A 36 18.78 -5.40 -6.36
N GLY A 37 19.63 -5.04 -5.39
CA GLY A 37 21.08 -4.93 -5.59
C GLY A 37 21.58 -3.67 -6.33
N GLN A 38 20.69 -2.86 -6.91
CA GLN A 38 21.06 -1.67 -7.68
C GLN A 38 21.12 -0.36 -6.88
N LEU A 39 20.48 -0.31 -5.70
CA LEU A 39 20.43 0.90 -4.86
C LEU A 39 21.82 1.50 -4.56
N ASN A 40 22.83 0.66 -4.37
CA ASN A 40 24.18 1.09 -4.03
C ASN A 40 25.21 0.60 -5.05
N THR A 41 24.84 0.53 -6.33
CA THR A 41 25.84 0.26 -7.38
C THR A 41 26.92 1.33 -7.36
N PRO A 42 28.17 1.01 -7.77
CA PRO A 42 29.24 2.00 -7.91
C PRO A 42 28.82 3.20 -8.77
N ARG A 43 28.01 2.96 -9.82
CA ARG A 43 27.45 4.00 -10.68
C ARG A 43 26.50 4.93 -9.92
N GLU A 44 25.55 4.38 -9.17
CA GLU A 44 24.59 5.18 -8.41
C GLU A 44 25.30 5.99 -7.30
N ILE A 45 26.29 5.38 -6.63
CA ILE A 45 27.12 6.07 -5.65
C ILE A 45 27.90 7.21 -6.31
N ALA A 46 28.59 6.95 -7.43
CA ALA A 46 29.33 7.97 -8.16
C ALA A 46 28.42 9.13 -8.62
N LYS A 47 27.22 8.84 -9.12
CA LYS A 47 26.21 9.86 -9.46
C LYS A 47 25.83 10.69 -8.24
N ILE A 48 25.48 10.06 -7.12
CA ILE A 48 25.09 10.77 -5.90
C ILE A 48 26.24 11.66 -5.41
N VAL A 49 27.47 11.13 -5.35
CA VAL A 49 28.66 11.90 -4.97
C VAL A 49 28.85 13.10 -5.89
N LEU A 50 28.77 12.91 -7.21
CA LEU A 50 28.88 13.99 -8.18
C LEU A 50 27.80 15.06 -7.96
N MET A 51 26.54 14.66 -7.80
CA MET A 51 25.43 15.59 -7.56
C MET A 51 25.60 16.37 -6.25
N CYS A 52 26.11 15.72 -5.21
CA CYS A 52 26.44 16.37 -3.93
C CYS A 52 27.60 17.35 -4.06
N VAL A 53 28.68 17.00 -4.75
CA VAL A 53 29.83 17.88 -5.02
C VAL A 53 29.39 19.13 -5.79
N LEU A 54 28.48 18.96 -6.75
CA LEU A 54 27.85 20.05 -7.51
C LEU A 54 26.76 20.80 -6.72
N LEU A 55 26.53 20.45 -5.45
CA LEU A 55 25.52 21.03 -4.55
C LEU A 55 24.08 20.95 -5.10
N VAL A 56 23.82 20.09 -6.09
CA VAL A 56 22.51 19.93 -6.75
C VAL A 56 21.38 19.65 -5.76
N PRO A 57 21.48 18.69 -4.81
CA PRO A 57 20.41 18.45 -3.85
C PRO A 57 20.19 19.64 -2.91
N VAL A 58 21.26 20.38 -2.55
CA VAL A 58 21.15 21.58 -1.71
C VAL A 58 20.39 22.69 -2.46
N ILE A 59 20.78 22.96 -3.71
CA ILE A 59 20.12 23.95 -4.57
C ILE A 59 18.63 23.57 -4.76
N ARG A 60 18.33 22.31 -5.05
CA ARG A 60 16.95 21.81 -5.21
C ARG A 60 16.14 21.92 -3.91
N CYS A 61 16.75 21.67 -2.74
CA CYS A 61 16.09 21.91 -1.45
C CYS A 61 15.76 23.40 -1.24
N LEU A 62 16.67 24.31 -1.59
CA LEU A 62 16.41 25.75 -1.52
C LEU A 62 15.28 26.17 -2.48
N LEU A 63 15.29 25.65 -3.71
CA LEU A 63 14.20 25.87 -4.67
C LEU A 63 12.86 25.34 -4.16
N LEU A 64 12.83 24.14 -3.57
CA LEU A 64 11.63 23.60 -2.93
C LEU A 64 11.15 24.49 -1.79
N ALA A 65 12.04 25.02 -0.96
CA ALA A 65 11.68 25.95 0.10
C ALA A 65 11.04 27.23 -0.46
N VAL A 66 11.57 27.78 -1.56
CA VAL A 66 10.98 28.93 -2.27
C VAL A 66 9.61 28.58 -2.85
N VAL A 67 9.47 27.44 -3.52
CA VAL A 67 8.20 26.96 -4.09
C VAL A 67 7.14 26.80 -3.01
N VAL A 68 7.50 26.21 -1.86
CA VAL A 68 6.61 26.07 -0.70
C VAL A 68 6.23 27.45 -0.16
N LEU A 69 7.20 28.35 0.06
CA LEU A 69 6.93 29.70 0.55
C LEU A 69 5.98 30.48 -0.36
N LEU A 70 6.20 30.46 -1.67
CA LEU A 70 5.33 31.13 -2.65
C LEU A 70 3.93 30.51 -2.66
N THR A 71 3.83 29.18 -2.61
CA THR A 71 2.54 28.47 -2.51
C THR A 71 1.77 28.95 -1.28
N LEU A 72 2.46 29.12 -0.16
CA LEU A 72 1.86 29.54 1.10
C LEU A 72 1.41 30.99 1.07
N ILE A 73 2.21 31.90 0.51
CA ILE A 73 1.83 33.30 0.35
C ILE A 73 0.57 33.40 -0.52
N ILE A 74 0.58 32.77 -1.69
CA ILE A 74 -0.58 32.79 -2.61
C ILE A 74 -1.80 32.17 -1.94
N THR A 75 -1.63 31.03 -1.27
CA THR A 75 -2.73 30.35 -0.55
C THR A 75 -3.30 31.25 0.54
N ARG A 76 -2.45 31.86 1.38
CA ARG A 76 -2.90 32.74 2.46
C ARG A 76 -3.66 33.94 1.92
N LEU A 77 -3.10 34.64 0.94
CA LEU A 77 -3.75 35.78 0.27
C LEU A 77 -5.10 35.37 -0.34
N THR A 78 -5.14 34.24 -1.04
CA THR A 78 -6.35 33.73 -1.68
C THR A 78 -7.39 33.25 -0.68
N LEU A 79 -7.03 32.94 0.56
CA LEU A 79 -7.95 32.54 1.63
C LEU A 79 -8.35 33.70 2.57
N ILE A 80 -7.78 34.90 2.44
CA ILE A 80 -8.17 36.06 3.25
C ILE A 80 -9.68 36.30 3.14
N GLY A 81 -10.36 36.40 4.30
CA GLY A 81 -11.79 36.64 4.40
C GLY A 81 -12.68 35.48 3.94
N TRP A 82 -12.13 34.31 3.56
CA TRP A 82 -12.95 33.14 3.27
C TRP A 82 -13.30 32.41 4.56
N LYS A 83 -14.58 32.07 4.68
CA LYS A 83 -15.10 31.16 5.71
C LYS A 83 -15.75 29.97 5.01
N LYS A 84 -15.58 28.78 5.57
CA LYS A 84 -16.17 27.54 5.06
C LYS A 84 -17.69 27.64 5.17
N GLY A 85 -18.36 27.70 4.02
CA GLY A 85 -19.83 27.71 3.95
C GLY A 85 -20.40 26.31 4.10
N HIS A 86 -21.63 26.22 4.60
CA HIS A 86 -22.40 24.98 4.69
C HIS A 86 -23.80 25.19 4.11
N ASP A 87 -24.37 24.14 3.51
CA ASP A 87 -25.77 24.13 3.06
C ASP A 87 -26.74 23.95 4.25
N ALA A 88 -28.05 23.94 3.98
CA ALA A 88 -29.08 23.77 5.02
C ALA A 88 -29.02 22.42 5.76
N ARG A 89 -28.32 21.42 5.18
CA ARG A 89 -28.12 20.09 5.77
C ARG A 89 -26.78 19.96 6.48
N GLY A 90 -25.98 21.04 6.51
CA GLY A 90 -24.65 21.05 7.10
C GLY A 90 -23.54 20.55 6.17
N ALA A 91 -23.82 20.25 4.89
CA ALA A 91 -22.79 19.82 3.94
C ALA A 91 -21.92 21.01 3.52
N THR A 92 -20.61 20.80 3.42
CA THR A 92 -19.66 21.85 3.03
C THR A 92 -19.94 22.35 1.61
N LEU A 93 -19.93 23.66 1.39
CA LEU A 93 -20.06 24.27 0.07
C LEU A 93 -18.72 24.42 -0.65
N PRO A 94 -18.70 24.33 -1.99
CA PRO A 94 -17.49 24.56 -2.78
C PRO A 94 -17.03 26.02 -2.64
N MET A 95 -15.72 26.24 -2.71
CA MET A 95 -15.15 27.58 -2.63
C MET A 95 -15.57 28.42 -3.87
N PRO A 96 -15.68 29.76 -3.79
CA PRO A 96 -16.02 30.59 -4.95
C PRO A 96 -15.09 30.37 -6.15
N VAL A 97 -15.65 30.44 -7.36
CA VAL A 97 -14.98 30.10 -8.63
C VAL A 97 -13.60 30.76 -8.78
N TRP A 98 -13.51 32.06 -8.50
CA TRP A 98 -12.26 32.81 -8.70
C TRP A 98 -11.14 32.32 -7.77
N ARG A 99 -11.42 32.02 -6.49
CA ARG A 99 -10.43 31.46 -5.55
C ARG A 99 -9.98 30.09 -5.99
N ARG A 100 -10.93 29.24 -6.41
CA ARG A 100 -10.62 27.90 -6.93
C ARG A 100 -9.72 27.94 -8.15
N ASN A 101 -9.97 28.87 -9.08
CA ASN A 101 -9.15 28.99 -10.29
C ASN A 101 -7.71 29.39 -9.95
N ILE A 102 -7.52 30.36 -9.04
CA ILE A 102 -6.19 30.75 -8.56
C ILE A 102 -5.51 29.56 -7.89
N LEU A 103 -6.16 28.93 -6.90
CA LEU A 103 -5.58 27.81 -6.15
C LEU A 103 -5.28 26.59 -7.04
N SER A 104 -6.15 26.30 -8.01
CA SER A 104 -5.94 25.22 -8.99
C SER A 104 -4.75 25.51 -9.90
N ALA A 105 -4.65 26.72 -10.43
CA ALA A 105 -3.50 27.13 -11.24
C ALA A 105 -2.20 27.09 -10.43
N THR A 106 -2.22 27.58 -9.18
CA THR A 106 -1.08 27.51 -8.27
C THR A 106 -0.68 26.07 -7.98
N ALA A 107 -1.62 25.21 -7.60
CA ALA A 107 -1.33 23.81 -7.28
C ALA A 107 -0.70 23.07 -8.47
N ARG A 108 -1.20 23.31 -9.69
CA ARG A 108 -0.64 22.73 -10.91
C ARG A 108 0.78 23.22 -11.19
N ALA A 109 0.98 24.54 -11.16
CA ALA A 109 2.29 25.15 -11.41
C ALA A 109 3.33 24.71 -10.38
N MET A 110 2.97 24.72 -9.10
CA MET A 110 3.87 24.33 -8.01
C MET A 110 4.16 22.83 -8.04
N SER A 111 3.21 21.99 -8.44
CA SER A 111 3.47 20.56 -8.67
C SER A 111 4.49 20.32 -9.78
N HIS A 112 4.45 21.08 -10.88
CA HIS A 112 5.50 21.02 -11.90
C HIS A 112 6.88 21.43 -11.36
N CYS A 113 6.96 22.49 -10.55
CA CYS A 113 8.20 22.92 -9.92
C CYS A 113 8.75 21.87 -8.93
N ILE A 114 7.88 21.24 -8.14
CA ILE A 114 8.26 20.16 -7.21
C ILE A 114 8.80 18.96 -7.97
N LEU A 115 8.11 18.52 -9.03
CA LEU A 115 8.57 17.43 -9.89
C LEU A 115 9.95 17.73 -10.50
N PHE A 116 10.16 18.94 -11.01
CA PHE A 116 11.44 19.40 -11.52
C PHE A 116 12.55 19.32 -10.46
N CYS A 117 12.27 19.77 -9.22
CA CYS A 117 13.24 19.70 -8.13
C CYS A 117 13.58 18.26 -7.73
N PHE A 118 12.65 17.30 -7.88
CA PHE A 118 12.91 15.88 -7.69
C PHE A 118 13.46 15.16 -8.93
N GLY A 119 13.94 15.92 -9.91
CA GLY A 119 14.61 15.38 -11.12
C GLY A 119 13.66 14.82 -12.18
N VAL A 120 12.34 15.02 -12.03
CA VAL A 120 11.35 14.64 -13.05
C VAL A 120 11.24 15.75 -14.09
N TYR A 121 11.97 15.59 -15.19
CA TYR A 121 12.05 16.60 -16.25
C TYR A 121 11.06 16.36 -17.39
N ARG A 122 10.44 15.18 -17.45
CA ARG A 122 9.44 14.85 -18.46
C ARG A 122 8.22 14.19 -17.84
N VAL A 123 7.08 14.86 -17.95
CA VAL A 123 5.75 14.32 -17.69
C VAL A 123 5.10 14.04 -19.04
N LYS A 124 5.10 12.78 -19.48
CA LYS A 124 4.47 12.37 -20.74
C LYS A 124 2.99 12.11 -20.47
N VAL A 125 2.12 12.89 -21.12
CA VAL A 125 0.66 12.79 -20.92
C VAL A 125 0.03 12.12 -22.12
N ILE A 126 -0.74 11.06 -21.90
CA ILE A 126 -1.54 10.36 -22.91
C ILE A 126 -3.01 10.50 -22.52
N GLY A 127 -3.86 10.89 -23.46
CA GLY A 127 -5.27 11.21 -23.17
C GLY A 127 -5.42 12.57 -22.48
N ARG A 128 -6.57 12.81 -21.84
CA ARG A 128 -6.87 14.06 -21.12
C ARG A 128 -7.80 13.85 -19.92
N PRO A 129 -7.69 14.68 -18.87
CA PRO A 129 -8.67 14.71 -17.78
C PRO A 129 -10.06 15.10 -18.30
N ASP A 130 -11.09 14.40 -17.84
CA ASP A 130 -12.48 14.77 -18.04
C ASP A 130 -12.94 15.65 -16.88
N ARG A 131 -13.26 16.91 -17.18
CA ARG A 131 -13.67 17.92 -16.18
C ARG A 131 -15.01 17.60 -15.51
N ARG A 132 -15.82 16.73 -16.10
CA ARG A 132 -17.12 16.30 -15.54
C ARG A 132 -16.94 15.19 -14.52
N CYS A 133 -15.85 14.43 -14.60
CA CYS A 133 -15.59 13.34 -13.68
C CYS A 133 -15.15 13.88 -12.31
N LYS A 134 -15.77 13.36 -11.24
CA LYS A 134 -15.58 13.84 -9.87
C LYS A 134 -14.58 13.00 -9.08
N ILE A 135 -14.24 11.81 -9.58
CA ILE A 135 -13.32 10.88 -8.93
C ILE A 135 -12.29 10.42 -9.94
N ILE A 136 -11.02 10.63 -9.60
CA ILE A 136 -9.87 10.13 -10.34
C ILE A 136 -9.29 8.97 -9.54
N VAL A 137 -9.12 7.82 -10.18
CA VAL A 137 -8.49 6.64 -9.56
C VAL A 137 -7.19 6.33 -10.26
N SER A 138 -6.12 6.05 -9.49
CA SER A 138 -4.81 5.77 -10.06
C SER A 138 -4.10 4.64 -9.32
N ASN A 139 -3.28 3.88 -10.04
CA ASN A 139 -2.29 3.02 -9.39
C ASN A 139 -1.27 3.89 -8.62
N HIS A 140 -0.60 3.31 -7.62
CA HIS A 140 0.29 4.05 -6.71
C HIS A 140 1.70 3.44 -6.67
N VAL A 141 2.70 4.24 -7.01
CA VAL A 141 4.09 3.83 -7.22
C VAL A 141 5.05 4.62 -6.33
N SER A 142 4.96 5.95 -6.38
CA SER A 142 5.97 6.85 -5.82
C SER A 142 5.35 7.92 -4.93
N VAL A 143 6.21 8.51 -4.09
CA VAL A 143 5.90 9.74 -3.34
C VAL A 143 5.57 10.92 -4.27
N LEU A 144 5.92 10.83 -5.57
CA LEU A 144 5.70 11.86 -6.58
C LEU A 144 4.32 11.80 -7.25
N ASP A 145 3.58 10.71 -7.09
CA ASP A 145 2.34 10.43 -7.85
C ASP A 145 1.29 11.54 -7.69
N GLY A 146 1.11 12.01 -6.46
CA GLY A 146 0.17 13.09 -6.15
C GLY A 146 0.53 14.38 -6.90
N PHE A 147 1.83 14.71 -6.98
CA PHE A 147 2.29 15.88 -7.74
C PHE A 147 2.20 15.64 -9.25
N ALA A 148 2.50 14.43 -9.74
CA ALA A 148 2.34 14.06 -11.14
C ALA A 148 0.90 14.29 -11.61
N LEU A 149 -0.10 13.85 -10.84
CA LEU A 149 -1.52 14.06 -11.18
C LEU A 149 -1.97 15.50 -10.92
N THR A 150 -1.55 16.13 -9.81
CA THR A 150 -1.91 17.52 -9.49
C THR A 150 -1.37 18.52 -10.50
N SER A 151 -0.23 18.23 -11.14
CA SER A 151 0.31 19.02 -12.24
C SER A 151 -0.65 19.10 -13.44
N GLN A 152 -1.46 18.06 -13.64
CA GLN A 152 -2.42 17.94 -14.76
C GLN A 152 -3.80 18.49 -14.40
N VAL A 153 -4.26 18.23 -13.18
CA VAL A 153 -5.54 18.69 -12.64
C VAL A 153 -5.42 18.81 -11.13
N ALA A 154 -5.74 19.98 -10.56
CA ALA A 154 -5.73 20.13 -9.11
C ALA A 154 -6.77 19.19 -8.49
N CYS A 155 -6.34 18.32 -7.59
CA CYS A 155 -7.18 17.30 -6.98
C CYS A 155 -7.35 17.57 -5.49
N MET A 156 -8.51 17.17 -4.96
CA MET A 156 -8.66 16.96 -3.52
C MET A 156 -8.27 15.53 -3.16
N ALA A 157 -7.86 15.31 -1.91
CA ALA A 157 -7.53 13.98 -1.39
C ALA A 157 -8.14 13.78 0.00
N VAL A 158 -8.09 12.53 0.49
CA VAL A 158 -8.41 12.19 1.87
C VAL A 158 -7.14 12.25 2.71
N ALA A 159 -7.09 13.12 3.72
CA ALA A 159 -5.95 13.30 4.61
C ALA A 159 -6.36 13.07 6.07
N LYS A 160 -5.40 12.71 6.93
CA LYS A 160 -5.67 12.60 8.38
C LYS A 160 -6.01 13.97 8.96
N GLN A 161 -6.87 14.03 9.98
CA GLN A 161 -7.30 15.30 10.58
C GLN A 161 -6.13 16.11 11.18
N GLU A 162 -5.08 15.45 11.67
CA GLU A 162 -3.89 16.13 12.17
C GLU A 162 -3.20 16.95 11.07
N VAL A 163 -3.30 16.53 9.79
CA VAL A 163 -2.75 17.27 8.65
C VAL A 163 -3.35 18.66 8.53
N GLU A 164 -4.64 18.82 8.87
CA GLU A 164 -5.31 20.13 8.89
C GLU A 164 -4.67 21.10 9.88
N LYS A 165 -4.16 20.56 11.00
CA LYS A 165 -3.56 21.34 12.11
C LYS A 165 -2.09 21.68 11.86
N ILE A 166 -1.42 21.00 10.93
CA ILE A 166 -0.02 21.28 10.61
C ILE A 166 0.06 22.66 9.95
N PRO A 167 0.78 23.64 10.54
CA PRO A 167 1.00 24.93 9.90
C PRO A 167 1.57 24.71 8.50
N LEU A 168 1.14 25.53 7.54
CA LEU A 168 1.53 25.46 6.14
C LEU A 168 0.83 24.34 5.36
N LEU A 169 1.05 23.07 5.74
CA LEU A 169 0.48 21.91 5.03
C LEU A 169 -1.05 21.88 5.12
N GLY A 170 -1.60 22.15 6.30
CA GLY A 170 -3.04 22.23 6.51
C GLY A 170 -3.69 23.37 5.73
N SER A 171 -2.97 24.49 5.52
CA SER A 171 -3.49 25.61 4.71
C SER A 171 -3.65 25.22 3.24
N VAL A 172 -2.67 24.52 2.68
CA VAL A 172 -2.73 24.03 1.29
C VAL A 172 -3.80 22.94 1.14
N ALA A 173 -3.86 21.99 2.08
CA ALA A 173 -4.88 20.94 2.08
C ALA A 173 -6.30 21.51 2.16
N THR A 174 -6.53 22.50 3.03
CA THR A 174 -7.81 23.21 3.14
C THR A 174 -8.13 24.02 1.87
N ALA A 175 -7.13 24.65 1.26
CA ALA A 175 -7.29 25.39 0.01
C ALA A 175 -7.71 24.49 -1.16
N LEU A 176 -7.13 23.29 -1.24
CA LEU A 176 -7.53 22.24 -2.18
C LEU A 176 -8.82 21.52 -1.76
N GLN A 177 -9.47 21.96 -0.69
CA GLN A 177 -10.69 21.39 -0.15
C GLN A 177 -10.54 19.89 0.09
N PHE A 178 -9.52 19.47 0.85
CA PHE A 178 -9.36 18.05 1.20
C PHE A 178 -10.51 17.54 2.09
N ILE A 179 -10.66 16.21 2.14
CA ILE A 179 -11.50 15.52 3.12
C ILE A 179 -10.59 15.10 4.27
N PHE A 180 -10.86 15.60 5.48
CA PHE A 180 -10.09 15.24 6.67
C PHE A 180 -10.79 14.09 7.42
N ILE A 181 -10.01 13.08 7.80
CA ILE A 181 -10.49 11.91 8.57
C ILE A 181 -9.82 11.85 9.94
N ASP A 182 -10.65 11.81 11.00
CA ASP A 182 -10.21 11.39 12.33
C ASP A 182 -10.29 9.87 12.41
N ARG A 183 -9.16 9.16 12.30
CA ARG A 183 -9.15 7.70 12.33
C ARG A 183 -9.36 7.11 13.74
N GLY A 184 -9.39 7.95 14.78
CA GLY A 184 -9.66 7.54 16.15
C GLY A 184 -11.15 7.38 16.46
N SER A 185 -12.05 7.92 15.62
CA SER A 185 -13.49 7.80 15.82
C SER A 185 -14.05 6.49 15.27
N SER A 186 -15.06 5.94 15.94
CA SER A 186 -15.78 4.75 15.47
C SER A 186 -16.56 5.01 14.17
N SER A 187 -16.89 6.26 13.87
CA SER A 187 -17.60 6.71 12.65
C SER A 187 -16.68 7.19 11.51
N ALA A 188 -15.35 7.21 11.71
CA ALA A 188 -14.38 7.81 10.80
C ALA A 188 -14.60 7.44 9.32
N ARG A 189 -14.88 6.15 9.09
CA ARG A 189 -15.08 5.61 7.75
C ARG A 189 -16.41 6.04 7.16
N SER A 190 -17.52 6.00 7.93
CA SER A 190 -18.83 6.44 7.43
C SER A 190 -18.82 7.92 7.09
N ASP A 191 -18.15 8.74 7.90
CA ASP A 191 -18.09 10.19 7.73
C ASP A 191 -17.34 10.58 6.46
N VAL A 192 -16.24 9.88 6.15
CA VAL A 192 -15.53 10.06 4.87
C VAL A 192 -16.40 9.65 3.69
N LEU A 193 -17.05 8.50 3.76
CA LEU A 193 -17.91 8.03 2.66
C LEU A 193 -19.07 9.00 2.40
N GLN A 194 -19.65 9.57 3.45
CA GLN A 194 -20.68 10.59 3.35
C GLN A 194 -20.15 11.87 2.69
N GLN A 195 -18.99 12.38 3.11
CA GLN A 195 -18.36 13.55 2.49
C GLN A 195 -17.99 13.31 1.01
N ILE A 196 -17.55 12.11 0.65
CA ILE A 196 -17.29 11.75 -0.75
C ILE A 196 -18.59 11.86 -1.55
N LYS A 197 -19.68 11.25 -1.07
CA LYS A 197 -21.00 11.32 -1.74
C LYS A 197 -21.46 12.77 -1.92
N GLU A 198 -21.45 13.57 -0.86
CA GLU A 198 -21.88 14.97 -0.90
C GLU A 198 -21.08 15.80 -1.92
N ARG A 199 -19.75 15.69 -1.90
CA ARG A 199 -18.90 16.50 -2.78
C ARG A 199 -18.95 16.06 -4.24
N THR A 200 -19.19 14.77 -4.50
CA THR A 200 -19.35 14.26 -5.86
C THR A 200 -20.70 14.64 -6.49
N GLN A 201 -21.71 14.95 -5.67
CA GLN A 201 -23.02 15.43 -6.13
C GLN A 201 -23.06 16.95 -6.38
N MET A 202 -22.04 17.69 -5.92
CA MET A 202 -21.96 19.14 -6.09
C MET A 202 -20.95 19.55 -7.16
N ASP A 203 -21.31 20.56 -7.94
CA ASP A 203 -20.39 21.20 -8.85
C ASP A 203 -19.45 22.17 -8.14
N GLY A 204 -18.24 22.30 -8.68
CA GLY A 204 -17.24 23.25 -8.20
C GLY A 204 -16.20 22.70 -7.23
N PHE A 205 -16.37 21.51 -6.67
CA PHE A 205 -15.26 20.85 -5.96
C PHE A 205 -14.18 20.38 -6.95
N PRO A 206 -12.88 20.43 -6.56
CA PRO A 206 -11.84 19.69 -7.27
C PRO A 206 -12.18 18.19 -7.32
N PRO A 207 -11.79 17.45 -8.38
CA PRO A 207 -11.99 16.00 -8.41
C PRO A 207 -11.22 15.33 -7.26
N LEU A 208 -11.81 14.27 -6.71
CA LEU A 208 -11.22 13.45 -5.67
C LEU A 208 -10.21 12.48 -6.26
N LEU A 209 -8.94 12.61 -5.90
CA LEU A 209 -7.90 11.64 -6.22
C LEU A 209 -7.89 10.52 -5.19
N ILE A 210 -8.00 9.28 -5.67
CA ILE A 210 -7.95 8.08 -4.86
C ILE A 210 -6.93 7.12 -5.46
N PHE A 211 -6.06 6.59 -4.59
CA PHE A 211 -5.19 5.47 -4.89
C PHE A 211 -5.81 4.20 -4.30
N PRO A 212 -6.66 3.46 -5.05
CA PRO A 212 -7.45 2.38 -4.48
C PRO A 212 -6.63 1.17 -4.02
N GLU A 213 -5.38 1.01 -4.47
CA GLU A 213 -4.43 0.04 -3.90
C GLU A 213 -4.22 0.28 -2.39
N GLY A 214 -4.24 1.55 -1.97
CA GLY A 214 -4.10 1.96 -0.57
C GLY A 214 -2.68 1.82 -0.01
N THR A 215 -1.71 1.47 -0.85
CA THR A 215 -0.27 1.45 -0.61
C THR A 215 0.45 1.69 -1.93
N THR A 216 1.74 2.00 -1.89
CA THR A 216 2.63 2.03 -3.07
C THR A 216 3.13 0.63 -3.41
N SER A 217 3.20 0.34 -4.70
CA SER A 217 3.81 -0.87 -5.24
C SER A 217 4.89 -0.51 -6.24
N ASN A 218 5.68 -1.49 -6.64
CA ASN A 218 6.63 -1.31 -7.72
C ASN A 218 5.95 -1.33 -9.09
N ASN A 219 4.63 -1.47 -9.20
CA ASN A 219 3.88 -1.42 -10.47
C ASN A 219 4.23 -2.54 -11.47
N THR A 220 4.82 -3.66 -11.01
CA THR A 220 5.00 -4.88 -11.83
C THR A 220 3.72 -5.72 -11.91
N THR A 221 2.79 -5.48 -10.99
CA THR A 221 1.45 -6.07 -10.89
C THR A 221 0.48 -4.96 -10.49
N LEU A 222 -0.83 -5.20 -10.65
CA LEU A 222 -1.86 -4.34 -10.07
C LEU A 222 -2.48 -4.98 -8.83
N LEU A 223 -2.32 -4.33 -7.67
CA LEU A 223 -2.85 -4.79 -6.39
C LEU A 223 -4.38 -4.76 -6.34
N ARG A 224 -4.97 -5.42 -5.36
CA ARG A 224 -6.39 -5.36 -5.04
C ARG A 224 -6.83 -3.93 -4.72
N PHE A 225 -7.90 -3.50 -5.38
CA PHE A 225 -8.50 -2.19 -5.14
C PHE A 225 -9.48 -2.24 -3.96
N LYS A 226 -9.35 -1.27 -3.05
CA LYS A 226 -10.29 -1.02 -1.97
C LYS A 226 -11.54 -0.32 -2.52
N LYS A 227 -12.73 -0.82 -2.14
CA LYS A 227 -14.02 -0.24 -2.55
C LYS A 227 -14.30 1.20 -2.13
N GLY A 228 -13.52 1.78 -1.18
CA GLY A 228 -13.83 3.07 -0.56
C GLY A 228 -14.06 4.22 -1.55
N GLY A 229 -13.29 4.25 -2.65
CA GLY A 229 -13.44 5.27 -3.70
C GLY A 229 -14.61 5.06 -4.66
N PHE A 230 -15.26 3.91 -4.60
CA PHE A 230 -16.31 3.49 -5.52
C PHE A 230 -17.70 3.51 -4.87
N VAL A 231 -17.78 3.69 -3.54
CA VAL A 231 -19.04 3.69 -2.76
C VAL A 231 -20.02 4.80 -3.17
N ALA A 232 -19.53 5.86 -3.81
CA ALA A 232 -20.40 6.94 -4.30
C ALA A 232 -21.25 6.52 -5.50
N GLY A 233 -20.90 5.44 -6.22
CA GLY A 233 -21.64 4.97 -7.40
C GLY A 233 -21.67 6.00 -8.53
N VAL A 234 -20.67 6.89 -8.59
CA VAL A 234 -20.54 7.92 -9.64
C VAL A 234 -19.46 7.52 -10.64
N PRO A 235 -19.45 8.10 -11.86
CA PRO A 235 -18.39 7.84 -12.83
C PRO A 235 -17.01 8.16 -12.28
N VAL A 236 -16.04 7.28 -12.56
CA VAL A 236 -14.62 7.45 -12.19
C VAL A 236 -13.76 7.55 -13.45
N GLN A 237 -12.68 8.32 -13.38
CA GLN A 237 -11.69 8.36 -14.46
C GLN A 237 -10.42 7.65 -14.01
N PRO A 238 -10.11 6.47 -14.58
CA PRO A 238 -8.88 5.77 -14.27
C PRO A 238 -7.68 6.46 -14.91
N VAL A 239 -6.55 6.45 -14.20
CA VAL A 239 -5.27 6.98 -14.67
C VAL A 239 -4.19 5.96 -14.39
N ALA A 240 -3.43 5.62 -15.43
CA ALA A 240 -2.28 4.75 -15.31
C ALA A 240 -1.02 5.62 -15.19
N LEU A 241 -0.37 5.55 -14.02
CA LEU A 241 0.96 6.09 -13.79
C LEU A 241 2.00 5.01 -14.11
N LYS A 242 2.98 5.35 -14.94
CA LYS A 242 4.12 4.48 -15.21
C LYS A 242 5.40 5.30 -15.10
N TYR A 243 6.34 4.79 -14.30
CA TYR A 243 7.68 5.32 -14.21
C TYR A 243 8.59 4.40 -15.02
N PRO A 244 9.06 4.82 -16.22
CA PRO A 244 10.11 4.11 -16.93
C PRO A 244 11.34 4.06 -16.03
N TRP A 245 11.81 2.85 -15.78
CA TRP A 245 12.99 2.62 -14.96
C TRP A 245 14.03 1.93 -15.85
N GLU A 246 15.28 2.35 -15.68
CA GLU A 246 16.43 1.73 -16.33
C GLU A 246 17.60 1.75 -15.35
N TYR A 247 17.80 2.89 -14.69
CA TYR A 247 18.90 3.10 -13.74
C TYR A 247 18.45 3.55 -12.35
N PHE A 248 17.20 3.98 -12.21
CA PHE A 248 16.63 4.40 -10.95
C PHE A 248 15.14 4.04 -10.91
N ASP A 249 14.75 3.31 -9.87
CA ASP A 249 13.36 3.00 -9.57
C ASP A 249 12.82 4.01 -8.54
N PRO A 250 11.85 4.87 -8.88
CA PRO A 250 11.26 5.83 -7.96
C PRO A 250 10.19 5.19 -7.05
N SER A 251 9.96 3.88 -7.14
CA SER A 251 8.99 3.19 -6.30
C SER A 251 9.33 3.33 -4.82
N TRP A 252 8.32 3.65 -4.02
CA TRP A 252 8.48 3.76 -2.57
C TRP A 252 7.88 2.51 -1.91
N THR A 253 8.64 1.42 -1.91
CA THR A 253 8.23 0.15 -1.31
C THR A 253 8.98 -0.14 -0.01
N ASN A 254 8.66 -1.24 0.66
CA ASN A 254 9.35 -1.63 1.91
C ASN A 254 10.86 -1.87 1.74
N TYR A 255 11.29 -2.24 0.54
CA TYR A 255 12.69 -2.48 0.18
C TYR A 255 13.40 -1.22 -0.32
N SER A 256 12.64 -0.13 -0.57
CA SER A 256 13.23 1.16 -0.89
C SER A 256 13.76 1.84 0.38
N PRO A 257 14.67 2.82 0.26
CA PRO A 257 15.04 3.66 1.40
C PRO A 257 13.80 4.31 2.03
N GLN A 258 13.87 4.57 3.33
CA GLN A 258 12.85 5.36 4.02
C GLN A 258 12.60 6.69 3.29
N MET A 259 11.42 7.29 3.50
CA MET A 259 10.97 8.48 2.76
C MET A 259 12.07 9.54 2.57
N GLY A 260 12.82 9.89 3.62
CA GLY A 260 13.93 10.85 3.51
C GLY A 260 15.07 10.39 2.59
N GLY A 261 15.46 9.12 2.64
CA GLY A 261 16.46 8.54 1.75
C GLY A 261 15.99 8.45 0.30
N THR A 262 14.71 8.15 0.08
CA THR A 262 14.09 8.15 -1.26
C THR A 262 14.02 9.56 -1.83
N CYS A 263 13.58 10.54 -1.05
CA CYS A 263 13.60 11.96 -1.43
C CYS A 263 15.02 12.45 -1.75
N PHE A 264 16.02 12.11 -0.94
CA PHE A 264 17.42 12.48 -1.20
C PHE A 264 17.91 11.90 -2.52
N ARG A 265 17.63 10.63 -2.80
CA ARG A 265 17.98 10.01 -4.08
C ARG A 265 17.29 10.66 -5.27
N LEU A 266 16.03 11.06 -5.12
CA LEU A 266 15.28 11.83 -6.12
C LEU A 266 15.91 13.21 -6.37
N LEU A 267 16.29 13.92 -5.31
CA LEU A 267 17.02 15.19 -5.40
C LEU A 267 18.37 15.06 -6.12
N CYS A 268 18.96 13.86 -6.15
CA CYS A 268 20.18 13.54 -6.89
C CYS A 268 19.93 12.95 -8.29
N GLN A 269 18.69 12.89 -8.80
CA GLN A 269 18.46 12.39 -10.15
C GLN A 269 18.79 13.43 -11.21
N VAL A 270 19.58 13.01 -12.21
CA VAL A 270 19.90 13.79 -13.41
C VAL A 270 18.73 13.83 -14.38
N TYR A 271 17.93 12.77 -14.43
CA TYR A 271 16.72 12.72 -15.23
C TYR A 271 15.83 11.60 -14.73
N THR A 272 14.54 11.90 -14.62
CA THR A 272 13.46 10.94 -14.42
C THR A 272 12.30 11.38 -15.28
N SER A 273 11.49 10.41 -15.70
CA SER A 273 10.24 10.69 -16.40
C SER A 273 9.09 9.92 -15.78
N VAL A 274 7.89 10.45 -15.95
CA VAL A 274 6.64 9.80 -15.59
C VAL A 274 5.70 9.86 -16.77
N GLU A 275 5.05 8.74 -17.06
CA GLU A 275 3.96 8.65 -18.03
C GLU A 275 2.64 8.65 -17.26
N VAL A 276 1.74 9.57 -17.65
CA VAL A 276 0.40 9.76 -17.10
C VAL A 276 -0.61 9.47 -18.21
N THR A 277 -1.24 8.31 -18.15
CA THR A 277 -2.20 7.87 -19.17
C THR A 277 -3.61 7.95 -18.62
N TRP A 278 -4.39 8.90 -19.13
CA TRP A 278 -5.81 9.09 -18.81
C TRP A 278 -6.65 8.09 -19.61
N LEU A 279 -7.34 7.20 -18.92
CA LEU A 279 -8.27 6.25 -19.54
C LEU A 279 -9.65 6.90 -19.74
N PRO A 280 -10.51 6.32 -20.60
CA PRO A 280 -11.91 6.71 -20.69
C PRO A 280 -12.61 6.65 -19.33
N VAL A 281 -13.55 7.57 -19.11
CA VAL A 281 -14.39 7.57 -17.91
C VAL A 281 -15.21 6.28 -17.87
N VAL A 282 -15.20 5.62 -16.72
CA VAL A 282 -15.99 4.43 -16.46
C VAL A 282 -17.20 4.83 -15.63
N THR A 283 -18.38 4.68 -16.22
CA THR A 283 -19.67 4.87 -15.53
C THR A 283 -20.12 3.52 -14.98
N PRO A 284 -20.44 3.42 -13.68
CA PRO A 284 -20.91 2.15 -13.12
C PRO A 284 -22.25 1.74 -13.71
N THR A 285 -22.38 0.46 -14.02
CA THR A 285 -23.67 -0.19 -14.26
C THR A 285 -24.53 -0.21 -12.99
N PRO A 286 -25.85 -0.47 -13.08
CA PRO A 286 -26.70 -0.59 -11.89
C PRO A 286 -26.19 -1.64 -10.87
N GLU A 287 -25.63 -2.74 -11.36
CA GLU A 287 -25.03 -3.79 -10.53
C GLU A 287 -23.77 -3.29 -9.81
N GLU A 288 -22.87 -2.63 -10.53
CA GLU A 288 -21.66 -2.00 -9.97
C GLU A 288 -21.97 -0.86 -8.99
N ALA A 289 -23.05 -0.13 -9.22
CA ALA A 289 -23.51 0.91 -8.30
C ALA A 289 -24.04 0.30 -6.98
N ALA A 290 -24.62 -0.90 -7.03
CA ALA A 290 -25.08 -1.65 -5.87
C ALA A 290 -23.93 -2.40 -5.16
N ASP A 291 -22.91 -2.85 -5.90
CA ASP A 291 -21.69 -3.46 -5.38
C ASP A 291 -20.42 -2.63 -5.71
N PRO A 292 -20.02 -1.72 -4.81
CA PRO A 292 -18.81 -0.92 -4.98
C PRO A 292 -17.51 -1.73 -5.09
N GLN A 293 -17.48 -2.98 -4.61
CA GLN A 293 -16.30 -3.83 -4.76
C GLN A 293 -16.23 -4.40 -6.18
N LEU A 294 -17.37 -4.84 -6.75
CA LEU A 294 -17.46 -5.23 -8.15
C LEU A 294 -17.00 -4.10 -9.07
N PHE A 295 -17.46 -2.87 -8.81
CA PHE A 295 -17.04 -1.70 -9.59
C PHE A 295 -15.51 -1.47 -9.52
N ALA A 296 -14.94 -1.57 -8.31
CA ALA A 296 -13.51 -1.45 -8.09
C ALA A 296 -12.71 -2.52 -8.85
N ASP A 297 -13.19 -3.76 -8.86
CA ASP A 297 -12.54 -4.89 -9.53
C ASP A 297 -12.62 -4.80 -11.06
N ASN A 298 -13.73 -4.32 -11.61
CA ASN A 298 -13.87 -4.07 -13.05
C ASN A 298 -13.00 -2.90 -13.53
N VAL A 299 -12.91 -1.83 -12.74
CA VAL A 299 -12.00 -0.71 -13.02
C VAL A 299 -10.53 -1.15 -12.93
N ARG A 300 -10.17 -1.95 -11.92
CA ARG A 300 -8.85 -2.59 -11.81
C ARG A 300 -8.53 -3.42 -13.05
N THR A 301 -9.47 -4.23 -13.51
CA THR A 301 -9.31 -5.08 -14.71
C THR A 301 -9.08 -4.24 -15.96
N THR A 302 -9.81 -3.13 -16.10
CA THR A 302 -9.64 -2.19 -17.21
C THR A 302 -8.25 -1.55 -17.20
N MET A 303 -7.79 -1.09 -16.03
CA MET A 303 -6.44 -0.54 -15.87
C MET A 303 -5.35 -1.57 -16.16
N ALA A 304 -5.47 -2.78 -15.60
CA ALA A 304 -4.51 -3.87 -15.81
C ALA A 304 -4.32 -4.21 -17.30
N ARG A 305 -5.42 -4.24 -18.07
CA ARG A 305 -5.38 -4.48 -19.52
C ARG A 305 -4.60 -3.40 -20.27
N VAL A 306 -4.83 -2.13 -19.95
CA VAL A 306 -4.15 -1.00 -20.60
C VAL A 306 -2.67 -0.95 -20.21
N MET A 307 -2.37 -1.21 -18.93
CA MET A 307 -1.00 -1.21 -18.41
C MET A 307 -0.22 -2.47 -18.80
N ARG A 308 -0.91 -3.53 -19.24
CA ARG A 308 -0.38 -4.88 -19.51
C ARG A 308 0.29 -5.48 -18.27
N LEU A 309 -0.38 -5.36 -17.13
CA LEU A 309 0.11 -5.88 -15.86
C LEU A 309 -0.77 -7.04 -15.39
N PRO A 310 -0.18 -8.09 -14.79
CA PRO A 310 -0.96 -9.11 -14.10
C PRO A 310 -1.69 -8.51 -12.88
N ILE A 311 -2.87 -9.05 -12.60
CA ILE A 311 -3.64 -8.75 -11.40
C ILE A 311 -3.27 -9.76 -10.33
N VAL A 312 -3.03 -9.29 -9.12
CA VAL A 312 -2.64 -10.13 -7.98
C VAL A 312 -3.65 -9.99 -6.82
N PRO A 313 -3.74 -10.99 -5.93
CA PRO A 313 -4.64 -10.96 -4.79
C PRO A 313 -4.13 -10.05 -3.64
N PHE A 314 -2.88 -9.57 -3.72
CA PHE A 314 -2.26 -8.74 -2.70
C PHE A 314 -2.94 -7.38 -2.54
N SER A 315 -2.95 -6.88 -1.31
CA SER A 315 -3.59 -5.66 -0.85
C SER A 315 -2.60 -4.79 -0.07
N ALA A 316 -3.04 -3.60 0.37
CA ALA A 316 -2.23 -2.77 1.27
C ALA A 316 -1.86 -3.44 2.60
N GLU A 317 -2.65 -4.40 3.09
CA GLU A 317 -2.32 -5.12 4.33
C GLU A 317 -1.13 -6.06 4.13
N ASP A 318 -0.96 -6.61 2.93
CA ASP A 318 0.20 -7.42 2.55
C ASP A 318 1.49 -6.61 2.58
N SER A 319 1.44 -5.36 2.12
CA SER A 319 2.57 -4.42 2.27
C SER A 319 2.92 -4.17 3.74
N VAL A 320 1.94 -4.13 4.65
CA VAL A 320 2.20 -3.99 6.08
C VAL A 320 2.87 -5.24 6.64
N VAL A 321 2.39 -6.43 6.24
CA VAL A 321 2.98 -7.72 6.64
C VAL A 321 4.43 -7.85 6.13
N ASP A 322 4.67 -7.56 4.85
CA ASP A 322 6.00 -7.55 4.25
C ASP A 322 6.95 -6.57 4.96
N GLY A 323 6.48 -5.37 5.27
CA GLY A 323 7.26 -4.39 6.04
C GLY A 323 7.54 -4.85 7.48
N TRP A 324 6.58 -5.54 8.11
CA TRP A 324 6.74 -6.09 9.47
C TRP A 324 7.80 -7.18 9.50
N LEU A 325 7.74 -8.14 8.56
CA LEU A 325 8.74 -9.19 8.35
C LEU A 325 10.16 -8.60 8.15
N GLN A 326 10.27 -7.47 7.46
CA GLN A 326 11.56 -6.80 7.26
C GLN A 326 12.06 -6.04 8.49
N SER A 327 11.17 -5.43 9.27
CA SER A 327 11.54 -4.50 10.35
C SER A 327 12.39 -5.14 11.46
N LYS A 328 12.25 -6.46 11.67
CA LYS A 328 12.97 -7.23 12.69
C LYS A 328 14.29 -7.85 12.21
N ASN A 329 14.58 -7.77 10.90
CA ASN A 329 15.70 -8.47 10.23
C ASN A 329 16.75 -7.52 9.61
N ARG A 330 16.98 -6.34 10.21
CA ARG A 330 17.85 -5.28 9.66
C ARG A 330 19.35 -5.61 9.56
N THR A 331 19.80 -6.78 10.01
CA THR A 331 21.21 -7.19 10.03
C THR A 331 21.53 -8.25 8.98
N ARG A 332 21.60 -7.87 7.68
CA ARG A 332 22.59 -8.37 6.68
C ARG A 332 22.38 -7.74 5.30
N LYS A 333 23.47 -7.68 4.53
CA LYS A 333 23.70 -6.87 3.32
C LYS A 333 23.16 -7.44 2.00
N HIS A 334 22.47 -8.57 1.99
CA HIS A 334 21.81 -9.10 0.80
C HIS A 334 20.47 -9.64 1.24
N ILE A 335 19.44 -8.84 1.02
CA ILE A 335 18.07 -9.21 1.31
C ILE A 335 17.45 -9.54 -0.04
N GLU A 336 17.43 -10.83 -0.39
CA GLU A 336 16.47 -11.33 -1.36
C GLU A 336 15.09 -11.15 -0.73
N ALA A 337 14.18 -10.47 -1.42
CA ALA A 337 12.80 -10.34 -0.96
C ALA A 337 12.22 -11.75 -0.75
N VAL A 338 11.72 -12.04 0.45
CA VAL A 338 10.96 -13.29 0.63
C VAL A 338 9.67 -13.14 -0.16
N ASP A 339 9.35 -14.23 -0.84
CA ASP A 339 8.13 -14.42 -1.59
C ASP A 339 6.94 -14.19 -0.65
N VAL A 340 6.19 -13.10 -0.82
CA VAL A 340 4.97 -12.89 -0.05
C VAL A 340 3.88 -13.76 -0.69
N GLY A 341 4.03 -15.07 -0.62
CA GLY A 341 3.20 -16.04 -1.36
C GLY A 341 1.78 -16.22 -0.82
N ILE A 342 1.40 -15.54 0.27
CA ILE A 342 0.02 -15.56 0.77
C ILE A 342 -0.57 -14.16 0.81
N SER A 343 -1.76 -14.03 0.20
CA SER A 343 -2.59 -12.86 0.38
C SER A 343 -3.21 -12.81 1.79
N VAL A 344 -2.94 -11.73 2.53
CA VAL A 344 -3.62 -11.39 3.78
C VAL A 344 -5.13 -11.37 3.57
N TYR A 345 -5.61 -10.89 2.42
CA TYR A 345 -7.04 -10.92 2.12
C TYR A 345 -7.60 -12.35 2.13
N GLU A 346 -6.91 -13.30 1.50
CA GLU A 346 -7.33 -14.71 1.45
C GLU A 346 -7.31 -15.35 2.84
N LEU A 347 -6.27 -15.08 3.65
CA LEU A 347 -6.21 -15.54 5.05
C LEU A 347 -7.42 -15.07 5.85
N LYS A 348 -7.81 -13.80 5.69
CA LYS A 348 -8.97 -13.22 6.40
C LYS A 348 -10.28 -13.84 5.94
N GLN A 349 -10.43 -14.13 4.64
CA GLN A 349 -11.66 -14.77 4.13
C GLN A 349 -11.80 -16.21 4.64
N ARG A 350 -10.69 -16.97 4.67
CA ARG A 350 -10.72 -18.40 4.98
C ARG A 350 -10.68 -18.71 6.48
N PHE A 351 -9.92 -17.94 7.26
CA PHE A 351 -9.74 -18.17 8.70
C PHE A 351 -10.42 -17.12 9.59
N ASN A 352 -11.13 -16.14 9.01
CA ASN A 352 -11.78 -15.04 9.74
C ASN A 352 -10.84 -14.32 10.74
N ILE A 353 -9.57 -14.20 10.38
CA ILE A 353 -8.52 -13.62 11.23
C ILE A 353 -8.41 -12.10 11.04
N ARG A 354 -7.87 -11.39 12.03
CA ARG A 354 -7.50 -9.96 11.94
C ARG A 354 -6.00 -9.77 11.67
N LEU A 355 -5.64 -8.65 11.05
CA LEU A 355 -4.23 -8.31 10.77
C LEU A 355 -3.35 -8.32 12.03
N GLU A 356 -3.87 -7.86 13.17
CA GLU A 356 -3.12 -7.86 14.43
C GLU A 356 -2.78 -9.28 14.92
N GLN A 357 -3.65 -10.27 14.67
CA GLN A 357 -3.37 -11.67 15.01
C GLN A 357 -2.30 -12.27 14.07
N ILE A 358 -2.29 -11.87 12.79
CA ILE A 358 -1.24 -12.26 11.85
C ILE A 358 0.13 -11.71 12.33
N LYS A 359 0.19 -10.47 12.82
CA LYS A 359 1.43 -9.89 13.37
C LYS A 359 1.96 -10.67 14.58
N VAL A 360 1.08 -11.15 15.46
CA VAL A 360 1.48 -12.00 16.61
C VAL A 360 2.18 -13.27 16.12
N LEU A 361 1.63 -13.94 15.11
CA LEU A 361 2.26 -15.14 14.53
C LEU A 361 3.60 -14.82 13.85
N ILE A 362 3.72 -13.67 13.19
CA ILE A 362 4.99 -13.22 12.61
C ILE A 362 6.02 -12.89 13.69
N ASP A 363 5.60 -12.28 14.79
CA ASP A 363 6.49 -11.99 15.91
C ASP A 363 6.98 -13.30 16.55
N GLU A 364 6.11 -14.30 16.70
CA GLU A 364 6.51 -15.63 17.15
C GLU A 364 7.49 -16.29 16.17
N PHE A 365 7.19 -16.30 14.87
CA PHE A 365 8.10 -16.81 13.83
C PHE A 365 9.50 -16.19 13.94
N ASN A 366 9.57 -14.86 14.06
CA ASN A 366 10.84 -14.14 14.20
C ASN A 366 11.58 -14.43 15.51
N VAL A 367 10.90 -14.90 16.55
CA VAL A 367 11.54 -15.34 17.80
C VAL A 367 12.14 -16.74 17.63
N ILE A 368 11.47 -17.62 16.89
CA ILE A 368 11.95 -18.99 16.61
C ILE A 368 13.12 -18.96 15.61
N ASP A 369 13.01 -18.15 14.55
CA ASP A 369 14.06 -17.91 13.55
C ASP A 369 15.26 -17.21 14.22
N SER A 370 16.18 -18.02 14.71
CA SER A 370 17.30 -17.59 15.54
C SER A 370 18.47 -17.08 14.68
N ASN A 371 18.66 -17.71 13.51
CA ASN A 371 19.76 -17.46 12.60
C ASN A 371 19.44 -16.38 11.55
N LYS A 372 18.17 -15.95 11.47
CA LYS A 372 17.63 -14.92 10.59
C LYS A 372 17.70 -15.28 9.11
N ASP A 373 17.61 -16.58 8.80
CA ASP A 373 17.56 -17.09 7.43
C ASP A 373 16.13 -17.10 6.85
N ARG A 374 15.12 -16.79 7.68
CA ARG A 374 13.70 -16.65 7.33
C ARG A 374 13.00 -17.96 6.98
N VAL A 375 13.57 -19.07 7.40
CA VAL A 375 12.92 -20.37 7.46
C VAL A 375 13.10 -20.95 8.86
N LEU A 376 12.26 -21.88 9.26
CA LEU A 376 12.40 -22.54 10.56
C LEU A 376 12.89 -23.96 10.34
N SER A 377 14.02 -24.26 10.96
CA SER A 377 14.52 -25.64 11.09
C SER A 377 13.83 -26.36 12.25
N ILE A 378 13.84 -27.70 12.20
CA ILE A 378 13.28 -28.51 13.29
C ILE A 378 14.06 -28.31 14.59
N GLU A 379 15.36 -28.05 14.49
CA GLU A 379 16.23 -27.74 15.62
C GLU A 379 15.81 -26.46 16.33
N GLU A 380 15.50 -25.39 15.57
CA GLU A 380 15.05 -24.12 16.14
C GLU A 380 13.69 -24.23 16.82
N MET A 381 12.74 -24.92 16.17
CA MET A 381 11.43 -25.18 16.78
C MET A 381 11.55 -26.00 18.07
N THR A 382 12.47 -26.98 18.09
CA THR A 382 12.74 -27.81 19.26
C THR A 382 13.39 -27.01 20.38
N ALA A 383 14.33 -26.11 20.05
CA ALA A 383 14.95 -25.22 21.03
C ALA A 383 13.93 -24.23 21.64
N TYR A 384 12.95 -23.77 20.85
CA TYR A 384 11.92 -22.83 21.31
C TYR A 384 10.88 -23.45 22.24
N VAL A 385 10.43 -24.68 21.97
CA VAL A 385 9.39 -25.35 22.77
C VAL A 385 9.98 -26.24 23.88
N GLY A 386 11.18 -26.77 23.67
CA GLY A 386 11.79 -27.83 24.48
C GLY A 386 11.78 -29.17 23.74
N ASN A 387 12.68 -30.08 24.15
CA ASN A 387 12.81 -31.40 23.54
C ASN A 387 11.57 -32.27 23.80
N ASP A 388 10.60 -32.21 22.89
CA ASP A 388 9.33 -32.92 22.95
C ASP A 388 9.08 -33.60 21.59
N ASP A 389 8.82 -34.91 21.61
CA ASP A 389 8.55 -35.72 20.41
C ASP A 389 7.35 -35.19 19.59
N PHE A 390 6.45 -34.43 20.21
CA PHE A 390 5.33 -33.78 19.53
C PHE A 390 5.77 -32.60 18.65
N VAL A 391 6.90 -31.94 18.93
CA VAL A 391 7.44 -30.87 18.07
C VAL A 391 7.67 -31.40 16.66
N ARG A 392 8.30 -32.57 16.52
CA ARG A 392 8.55 -33.19 15.21
C ARG A 392 7.25 -33.47 14.45
N ARG A 393 6.20 -33.91 15.16
CA ARG A 393 4.90 -34.20 14.53
C ARG A 393 4.23 -32.95 14.00
N VAL A 394 4.27 -31.85 14.77
CA VAL A 394 3.71 -30.57 14.33
C VAL A 394 4.56 -30.00 13.20
N PHE A 395 5.90 -30.09 13.29
CA PHE A 395 6.82 -29.67 12.22
C PHE A 395 6.46 -30.29 10.87
N PHE A 396 6.38 -31.63 10.79
CA PHE A 396 6.02 -32.33 9.54
C PHE A 396 4.56 -32.14 9.10
N SER A 397 3.72 -31.50 9.92
CA SER A 397 2.37 -31.09 9.51
C SER A 397 2.36 -29.68 8.90
N PHE A 398 3.37 -28.87 9.20
CA PHE A 398 3.55 -27.52 8.68
C PHE A 398 4.42 -27.53 7.41
N ASP A 399 5.49 -28.32 7.40
CA ASP A 399 6.34 -28.59 6.22
C ASP A 399 5.53 -29.33 5.16
N SER A 400 4.88 -28.56 4.30
CA SER A 400 3.88 -29.05 3.36
C SER A 400 4.49 -29.53 2.05
N ASN A 401 5.68 -29.03 1.74
CA ASN A 401 6.46 -29.34 0.54
C ASN A 401 7.59 -30.35 0.80
N ASP A 402 7.71 -30.86 2.03
CA ASP A 402 8.78 -31.77 2.48
C ASP A 402 10.20 -31.21 2.22
N SER A 403 10.35 -29.88 2.31
CA SER A 403 11.64 -29.21 2.13
C SER A 403 12.58 -29.42 3.31
N GLY A 404 12.06 -29.88 4.45
CA GLY A 404 12.79 -29.96 5.71
C GLY A 404 12.91 -28.62 6.44
N PHE A 405 12.24 -27.59 5.94
CA PHE A 405 12.17 -26.25 6.52
C PHE A 405 10.73 -25.76 6.48
N ILE A 406 10.38 -24.82 7.36
CA ILE A 406 9.07 -24.18 7.38
C ILE A 406 9.25 -22.70 7.05
N ASP A 407 8.72 -22.26 5.92
CA ASP A 407 8.69 -20.83 5.62
C ASP A 407 7.65 -20.09 6.49
N TYR A 408 7.69 -18.75 6.49
CA TYR A 408 6.75 -17.96 7.29
C TYR A 408 5.27 -18.21 6.92
N ARG A 409 5.01 -18.60 5.66
CA ARG A 409 3.69 -18.87 5.13
C ARG A 409 3.15 -20.19 5.68
N GLU A 410 3.95 -21.25 5.58
CA GLU A 410 3.65 -22.57 6.13
C GLU A 410 3.46 -22.49 7.65
N PHE A 411 4.26 -21.66 8.34
CA PHE A 411 4.09 -21.40 9.75
C PHE A 411 2.73 -20.76 10.08
N ILE A 412 2.39 -19.65 9.42
CA ILE A 412 1.11 -18.96 9.66
C ILE A 412 -0.05 -19.89 9.32
N ILE A 413 -0.03 -20.52 8.15
CA ILE A 413 -1.09 -21.43 7.70
C ILE A 413 -1.24 -22.60 8.66
N GLY A 414 -0.13 -23.21 9.07
CA GLY A 414 -0.11 -24.29 10.04
C GLY A 414 -0.76 -23.86 11.35
N CYS A 415 -0.35 -22.71 11.89
CA CYS A 415 -0.92 -22.17 13.13
C CYS A 415 -2.42 -21.89 13.01
N LEU A 416 -2.88 -21.34 11.88
CA LEU A 416 -4.29 -21.04 11.66
C LEU A 416 -5.15 -22.28 11.38
N THR A 417 -4.60 -23.29 10.73
CA THR A 417 -5.32 -24.54 10.44
C THR A 417 -5.53 -25.36 11.71
N LEU A 418 -4.65 -25.21 12.70
CA LEU A 418 -4.73 -25.89 14.00
C LEU A 418 -5.41 -25.05 15.10
N ASN A 419 -5.80 -23.81 14.79
CA ASN A 419 -6.79 -23.09 15.57
C ASN A 419 -8.16 -23.74 15.29
N ASP A 420 -8.88 -24.15 16.34
CA ASP A 420 -10.22 -24.69 16.18
C ASP A 420 -11.15 -23.64 15.56
N GLU A 421 -11.97 -24.06 14.60
CA GLU A 421 -12.95 -23.22 13.90
C GLU A 421 -13.96 -22.57 14.85
N ASP A 422 -14.10 -23.10 16.09
CA ASP A 422 -15.14 -22.71 17.06
C ASP A 422 -14.74 -21.59 18.05
N ASP A 423 -13.48 -21.14 18.12
CA ASP A 423 -13.04 -20.14 19.10
C ASP A 423 -12.52 -18.83 18.47
N VAL A 424 -13.31 -18.30 17.53
CA VAL A 424 -13.12 -16.98 16.89
C VAL A 424 -13.15 -15.83 17.92
N SER A 425 -13.64 -16.10 19.14
CA SER A 425 -13.71 -15.14 20.24
C SER A 425 -12.33 -14.78 20.82
N ARG A 426 -11.29 -15.59 20.55
CA ARG A 426 -9.95 -15.33 21.08
C ARG A 426 -9.38 -14.03 20.54
N ARG A 427 -8.81 -13.26 21.46
CA ARG A 427 -8.05 -12.05 21.12
C ARG A 427 -6.74 -12.39 20.39
N GLU A 428 -6.15 -13.53 20.72
CA GLU A 428 -4.84 -13.99 20.21
C GLU A 428 -4.96 -15.38 19.56
N PRO A 429 -4.26 -15.62 18.43
CA PRO A 429 -4.21 -16.95 17.83
C PRO A 429 -3.40 -17.91 18.72
N LEU A 430 -3.63 -19.23 18.62
CA LEU A 430 -2.74 -20.19 19.28
C LEU A 430 -1.32 -20.01 18.76
N THR A 431 -0.39 -19.92 19.69
CA THR A 431 1.05 -19.93 19.40
C THR A 431 1.48 -21.34 19.00
N PHE A 432 2.64 -21.47 18.35
CA PHE A 432 3.22 -22.78 18.04
C PHE A 432 3.39 -23.63 19.31
N ARG A 433 3.80 -23.01 20.42
CA ARG A 433 3.92 -23.69 21.71
C ARG A 433 2.57 -24.23 22.20
N ASP A 434 1.51 -23.45 22.09
CA ASP A 434 0.16 -23.90 22.50
C ASP A 434 -0.32 -25.07 21.63
N ILE A 435 -0.03 -25.03 20.33
CA ILE A 435 -0.35 -26.09 19.38
C ILE A 435 0.35 -27.40 19.75
N VAL A 436 1.65 -27.36 20.09
CA VAL A 436 2.39 -28.55 20.53
C VAL A 436 1.78 -29.11 21.82
N GLN A 437 1.52 -28.26 22.81
CA GLN A 437 0.90 -28.68 24.08
C GLN A 437 -0.49 -29.29 23.90
N ARG A 438 -1.30 -28.68 23.03
CA ARG A 438 -2.64 -29.16 22.71
C ARG A 438 -2.61 -30.49 21.97
N THR A 439 -1.72 -30.63 20.99
CA THR A 439 -1.51 -31.89 20.28
C THR A 439 -1.11 -33.00 21.24
N ARG A 440 -0.21 -32.70 22.19
CA ARG A 440 0.15 -33.62 23.26
C ARG A 440 -1.05 -34.02 24.12
N ALA A 441 -1.85 -33.06 24.56
CA ALA A 441 -3.04 -33.32 25.40
C ALA A 441 -4.06 -34.24 24.69
N LEU A 442 -4.34 -34.00 23.41
CA LEU A 442 -5.26 -34.81 22.60
C LEU A 442 -4.79 -36.26 22.39
N TYR A 443 -3.47 -36.48 22.40
CA TYR A 443 -2.89 -37.81 22.26
C TYR A 443 -2.78 -38.57 23.59
N VAL A 444 -2.68 -37.86 24.71
CA VAL A 444 -2.65 -38.48 26.05
C VAL A 444 -4.06 -38.84 26.54
N SER A 445 -5.09 -38.13 26.07
CA SER A 445 -6.49 -38.39 26.39
C SER A 445 -7.18 -39.42 25.47
N SER A 446 -6.50 -39.88 24.41
CA SER A 446 -6.95 -40.90 23.45
C SER A 446 -6.23 -42.23 23.65
#